data_AF-A0A947AUN1-F1
#
_entry.id   AF-A0A947AUN1-F1
#
_cell.length_a   1.000
_cell.length_b   1.000
_cell.length_c   1.000
_cell.angle_alpha   90.00
_cell.angle_beta   90.00
_cell.angle_gamma   90.00
#
_symmetry.space_group_name_H-M   'P 1'
#
loop_
_entity.id
_entity.type
_entity.pdbx_description
1 polymer ?
#
loop_
_entity_poly.entity_id
_entity_poly.type
_entity_poly.pdbx_seq_one_letter_code
_entity_poly.pdbx_strand_id
1 'polypeptide(L)'
;MQSSSTKSLLITLVIGLSGALTAAWLNLPAAALIGSSLLVSIASLYRITVDIPAWLRNIAFTVIGCSLGSSITKEALNHAIHWPISLFVLAVAVIAIMFACSWMLTRFFSQSAETAVLATSPGALAYSLGIAAGGIGDIRSILVIQNIRLLLVTTLLPFILDNFGFELGKTNIAVITGGSGSIIVILISLVVGVSISRWKIPASFLIVGMVLSGIGHYLGLVIGRPPSGLIFMGFAVTGSMIGARFSSIPLNDLKRLLLASFCVFVLSGLLALVFAVPVAKILNVPYGQIFVAYAPGGVEAMAAMALALGYDPAFVATHHLFRIFLLFLFLPASLRIVKMIRKQQPVS
;
A
#
# COMPACT_ATOMS: atom_id res chain seq x y z
N MET A 1 -16.95 6.76 -14.63
CA MET A 1 -16.87 7.34 -13.27
C MET A 1 -18.28 7.42 -12.74
N GLN A 2 -18.70 6.46 -11.90
CA GLN A 2 -20.01 6.54 -11.24
C GLN A 2 -19.89 7.57 -10.12
N SER A 3 -20.78 8.57 -10.06
CA SER A 3 -20.86 9.42 -8.88
C SER A 3 -21.35 8.55 -7.73
N SER A 4 -20.53 8.36 -6.70
CA SER A 4 -20.95 7.71 -5.46
C SER A 4 -22.29 8.32 -5.02
N SER A 5 -23.30 7.50 -4.78
CA SER A 5 -24.52 8.02 -4.15
C SER A 5 -24.13 8.59 -2.79
N THR A 6 -24.59 9.80 -2.45
CA THR A 6 -24.34 10.41 -1.14
C THR A 6 -24.68 9.45 0.00
N LYS A 7 -25.70 8.61 -0.20
CA LYS A 7 -26.10 7.54 0.72
C LYS A 7 -25.03 6.47 0.90
N SER A 8 -24.45 5.94 -0.20
CA SER A 8 -23.42 4.91 -0.11
C SER A 8 -22.15 5.45 0.54
N LEU A 9 -21.78 6.71 0.25
CA LEU A 9 -20.67 7.39 0.93
C LEU A 9 -20.91 7.47 2.45
N LEU A 10 -22.06 7.98 2.88
CA LEU A 10 -22.37 8.12 4.31
C LEU A 10 -22.35 6.77 5.03
N ILE A 11 -22.96 5.74 4.44
CA ILE A 11 -22.93 4.37 4.97
C ILE A 11 -21.48 3.89 5.11
N THR A 12 -20.67 4.09 4.07
CA THR A 12 -19.26 3.66 4.08
C THR A 12 -18.46 4.37 5.16
N LEU A 13 -18.67 5.68 5.35
CA LEU A 13 -17.99 6.45 6.39
C LEU A 13 -18.41 6.04 7.79
N VAL A 14 -19.70 5.82 8.02
CA VAL A 14 -20.19 5.34 9.33
C VAL A 14 -19.59 3.97 9.64
N ILE A 15 -19.69 3.01 8.72
CA ILE A 15 -19.12 1.66 8.91
C ILE A 15 -17.59 1.74 9.08
N GLY A 16 -16.91 2.51 8.23
CA GLY A 16 -15.46 2.69 8.29
C GLY A 16 -14.99 3.29 9.61
N LEU A 17 -15.65 4.34 10.08
CA LEU A 17 -15.33 5.00 11.35
C LEU A 17 -15.66 4.14 12.54
N SER A 18 -16.81 3.46 12.55
CA SER A 18 -17.13 2.49 13.60
C SER A 18 -16.08 1.40 13.68
N GLY A 19 -15.65 0.85 12.54
CA GLY A 19 -14.58 -0.15 12.50
C GLY A 19 -13.26 0.39 13.04
N ALA A 20 -12.86 1.59 12.59
CA ALA A 20 -11.65 2.27 13.04
C ALA A 20 -11.65 2.53 14.55
N LEU A 21 -12.77 3.01 15.11
CA LEU A 21 -12.92 3.30 16.54
C LEU A 21 -12.95 2.01 17.37
N THR A 22 -13.63 0.97 16.92
CA THR A 22 -13.63 -0.34 17.59
C THR A 22 -12.21 -0.93 17.64
N ALA A 23 -11.48 -0.87 16.53
CA ALA A 23 -10.08 -1.31 16.51
C ALA A 23 -9.18 -0.47 17.41
N ALA A 24 -9.44 0.84 17.53
CA ALA A 24 -8.70 1.72 18.42
C ALA A 24 -8.99 1.41 19.89
N TRP A 25 -10.25 1.11 20.22
CA TRP A 25 -10.65 0.67 21.55
C TRP A 25 -10.02 -0.68 21.95
N LEU A 26 -9.82 -1.57 20.98
CA LEU A 26 -9.10 -2.84 21.14
C LEU A 26 -7.57 -2.69 21.15
N ASN A 27 -7.03 -1.46 21.07
CA ASN A 27 -5.60 -1.16 21.00
C ASN A 27 -4.86 -1.89 19.86
N LEU A 28 -5.53 -2.10 18.72
CA LEU A 28 -4.90 -2.75 17.57
C LEU A 28 -3.84 -1.84 16.93
N PRO A 29 -2.69 -2.37 16.48
CA PRO A 29 -1.72 -1.61 15.71
C PRO A 29 -2.37 -1.11 14.40
N ALA A 30 -2.10 0.12 13.99
CA ALA A 30 -2.72 0.75 12.82
C ALA A 30 -4.27 0.64 12.82
N ALA A 31 -4.89 0.72 14.01
CA ALA A 31 -6.32 0.52 14.25
C ALA A 31 -7.26 1.14 13.21
N ALA A 32 -7.04 2.41 12.85
CA ALA A 32 -7.89 3.12 11.90
C ALA A 32 -7.97 2.40 10.55
N LEU A 33 -6.84 1.88 10.06
CA LEU A 33 -6.75 1.20 8.78
C LEU A 33 -7.31 -0.22 8.86
N ILE A 34 -6.92 -0.99 9.89
CA ILE A 34 -7.37 -2.38 10.07
C ILE A 34 -8.88 -2.43 10.29
N GLY A 35 -9.37 -1.65 11.26
CA GLY A 35 -10.77 -1.65 11.65
C GLY A 35 -11.71 -1.23 10.51
N SER A 36 -11.37 -0.13 9.82
CA SER A 36 -12.17 0.34 8.68
C SER A 36 -12.13 -0.65 7.50
N SER A 37 -10.96 -1.21 7.17
CA SER A 37 -10.85 -2.18 6.07
C SER A 37 -11.60 -3.47 6.33
N LEU A 38 -11.51 -4.03 7.55
CA LEU A 38 -12.26 -5.23 7.92
C LEU A 38 -13.76 -4.99 7.93
N LEU A 39 -14.24 -3.95 8.62
CA LEU A 39 -15.68 -3.76 8.77
C LEU A 39 -16.36 -3.39 7.45
N VAL A 40 -15.71 -2.58 6.61
CA VAL A 40 -16.22 -2.27 5.26
C VAL A 40 -16.10 -3.47 4.32
N SER A 41 -15.07 -4.33 4.46
CA SER A 41 -15.01 -5.60 3.73
C SER A 41 -16.19 -6.50 4.10
N ILE A 42 -16.47 -6.67 5.40
CA ILE A 42 -17.60 -7.47 5.89
C ILE A 42 -18.92 -6.91 5.33
N ALA A 43 -19.14 -5.60 5.42
CA ALA A 43 -20.31 -4.95 4.85
C ALA A 43 -20.44 -5.20 3.33
N SER A 44 -19.33 -5.16 2.60
CA SER A 44 -19.29 -5.46 1.16
C SER A 44 -19.69 -6.91 0.86
N LEU A 45 -19.29 -7.87 1.71
CA LEU A 45 -19.66 -9.28 1.57
C LEU A 45 -21.17 -9.50 1.77
N TYR A 46 -21.79 -8.71 2.64
CA TYR A 46 -23.26 -8.66 2.82
C TYR A 46 -23.99 -7.86 1.73
N ARG A 47 -23.31 -7.47 0.65
CA ARG A 47 -23.87 -6.71 -0.49
C ARG A 47 -24.41 -5.33 -0.10
N ILE A 48 -23.92 -4.76 1.01
CA ILE A 48 -24.17 -3.35 1.31
C ILE A 48 -23.42 -2.51 0.29
N THR A 49 -24.12 -1.54 -0.30
CA THR A 49 -23.54 -0.62 -1.30
C THR A 49 -22.61 0.37 -0.62
N VAL A 50 -21.32 0.08 -0.67
CA VAL A 50 -20.25 0.92 -0.11
C VAL A 50 -19.37 1.46 -1.22
N ASP A 51 -18.96 2.72 -1.10
CA ASP A 51 -18.09 3.39 -2.06
C ASP A 51 -17.39 4.58 -1.40
N ILE A 52 -16.18 4.89 -1.89
CA ILE A 52 -15.42 6.07 -1.49
C ILE A 52 -15.09 6.87 -2.76
N PRO A 53 -15.59 8.11 -2.88
CA PRO A 53 -15.35 8.94 -4.05
C PRO A 53 -13.89 9.37 -4.13
N ALA A 54 -13.43 9.61 -5.37
CA ALA A 54 -12.05 9.94 -5.66
C ALA A 54 -11.55 11.20 -4.93
N TRP A 55 -12.40 12.22 -4.74
CA TRP A 55 -12.01 13.45 -4.03
C TRP A 55 -11.65 13.18 -2.57
N LEU A 56 -12.42 12.33 -1.88
CA LEU A 56 -12.20 12.01 -0.48
C LEU A 56 -10.94 11.14 -0.29
N ARG A 57 -10.75 10.16 -1.20
CA ARG A 57 -9.49 9.43 -1.31
C ARG A 57 -8.30 10.37 -1.47
N ASN A 58 -8.40 11.34 -2.38
CA ASN A 58 -7.30 12.24 -2.68
C ASN A 58 -6.94 13.08 -1.45
N ILE A 59 -7.94 13.56 -0.69
CA ILE A 59 -7.72 14.24 0.60
C ILE A 59 -6.99 13.34 1.59
N ALA A 60 -7.48 12.11 1.80
CA ALA A 60 -6.86 11.15 2.70
C ALA A 60 -5.38 10.89 2.32
N PHE A 61 -5.11 10.69 1.03
CA PHE A 61 -3.76 10.46 0.51
C PHE A 61 -2.85 11.66 0.67
N THR A 62 -3.36 12.89 0.52
CA THR A 62 -2.58 14.10 0.79
C THR A 62 -2.22 14.22 2.26
N VAL A 63 -3.16 13.97 3.19
CA VAL A 63 -2.88 14.02 4.63
C VAL A 63 -1.83 12.97 5.01
N ILE A 64 -1.98 11.73 4.55
CA ILE A 64 -1.02 10.65 4.77
C ILE A 64 0.34 11.03 4.17
N GLY A 65 0.37 11.54 2.94
CA GLY A 65 1.58 12.02 2.28
C GLY A 65 2.30 13.09 3.09
N CYS A 66 1.57 14.12 3.56
CA CYS A 66 2.14 15.18 4.38
C CYS A 66 2.70 14.64 5.72
N SER A 67 2.01 13.66 6.32
CA SER A 67 2.51 12.97 7.51
C SER A 67 3.79 12.19 7.25
N LEU A 68 3.91 11.50 6.11
CA LEU A 68 5.15 10.81 5.73
C LEU A 68 6.28 11.80 5.47
N GLY A 69 5.98 12.89 4.77
CA GLY A 69 6.96 13.94 4.46
C GLY A 69 7.48 14.66 5.70
N SER A 70 6.68 14.75 6.77
CA SER A 70 7.13 15.34 8.05
C SER A 70 8.27 14.56 8.72
N SER A 71 8.52 13.32 8.30
CA SER A 71 9.64 12.51 8.77
C SER A 71 10.91 12.68 7.94
N ILE A 72 10.88 13.47 6.86
CA ILE A 72 12.06 13.82 6.06
C ILE A 72 12.79 14.96 6.78
N THR A 73 13.60 14.61 7.78
CA THR A 73 14.47 15.55 8.49
C THR A 73 15.89 15.54 7.92
N LYS A 74 16.73 16.49 8.36
CA LYS A 74 18.16 16.52 7.96
C LYS A 74 18.89 15.26 8.41
N GLU A 75 18.55 14.75 9.59
CA GLU A 75 19.09 13.51 10.15
C GLU A 75 18.67 12.29 9.31
N ALA A 76 17.39 12.20 8.92
CA ALA A 76 16.90 11.14 8.05
C ALA A 76 17.62 11.12 6.70
N LEU A 77 17.91 12.29 6.13
CA LEU A 77 18.68 12.44 4.88
C LEU A 77 20.15 12.03 5.03
N ASN A 78 20.76 12.22 6.19
CA ASN A 78 22.12 11.73 6.44
C ASN A 78 22.18 10.19 6.42
N HIS A 79 21.14 9.53 6.92
CA HIS A 79 21.00 8.07 6.80
C HIS A 79 20.62 7.62 5.38
N ALA A 80 20.09 8.52 4.55
CA ALA A 80 19.65 8.20 3.19
C ALA A 80 20.77 7.79 2.25
N ILE A 81 22.03 8.12 2.56
CA ILE A 81 23.20 7.70 1.78
C ILE A 81 23.34 6.17 1.72
N HIS A 82 22.80 5.45 2.70
CA HIS A 82 22.84 3.99 2.75
C HIS A 82 21.60 3.33 2.13
N TRP A 83 20.54 4.09 1.82
CA TRP A 83 19.32 3.56 1.22
C TRP A 83 19.51 2.94 -0.18
N PRO A 84 20.44 3.37 -1.05
CA PRO A 84 20.62 2.74 -2.37
C PRO A 84 20.87 1.23 -2.31
N ILE A 85 21.57 0.73 -1.29
CA ILE A 85 21.79 -0.70 -1.09
C ILE A 85 20.46 -1.42 -0.84
N SER A 86 19.62 -0.85 0.04
CA SER A 86 18.29 -1.39 0.32
C SER A 86 17.37 -1.29 -0.89
N LEU A 87 17.38 -0.18 -1.64
CA LEU A 87 16.60 -0.03 -2.87
C LEU A 87 17.02 -1.05 -3.94
N PHE A 88 18.32 -1.32 -4.07
CA PHE A 88 18.81 -2.36 -4.98
C PHE A 88 18.30 -3.75 -4.58
N VAL A 89 18.44 -4.11 -3.30
CA VAL A 89 17.94 -5.41 -2.82
C VAL A 89 16.42 -5.50 -2.92
N LEU A 90 15.69 -4.41 -2.68
CA LEU A 90 14.24 -4.33 -2.92
C LEU A 90 13.91 -4.61 -4.39
N ALA A 91 14.67 -4.07 -5.35
CA ALA A 91 14.44 -4.33 -6.77
C ALA A 91 14.56 -5.84 -7.08
N VAL A 92 15.62 -6.48 -6.56
CA VAL A 92 15.83 -7.92 -6.68
C VAL A 92 14.69 -8.70 -6.00
N ALA A 93 14.32 -8.31 -4.78
CA ALA A 93 13.25 -8.94 -4.02
C ALA A 93 11.91 -8.87 -4.75
N VAL A 94 11.55 -7.72 -5.33
CA VAL A 94 10.31 -7.54 -6.08
C VAL A 94 10.28 -8.45 -7.31
N ILE A 95 11.37 -8.53 -8.06
CA ILE A 95 11.48 -9.43 -9.23
C ILE A 95 11.35 -10.89 -8.78
N ALA A 96 12.06 -11.29 -7.72
CA ALA A 96 12.00 -12.65 -7.19
C ALA A 96 10.60 -13.03 -6.68
N ILE A 97 9.95 -12.14 -5.92
CA ILE A 97 8.57 -12.31 -5.42
C ILE A 97 7.60 -12.45 -6.58
N MET A 98 7.68 -11.57 -7.58
CA MET A 98 6.81 -11.63 -8.75
C MET A 98 6.98 -12.94 -9.52
N PHE A 99 8.23 -13.34 -9.76
CA PHE A 99 8.54 -14.58 -10.45
C PHE A 99 8.01 -15.80 -9.68
N ALA A 100 8.36 -15.94 -8.40
CA ALA A 100 7.97 -17.07 -7.57
C ALA A 100 6.44 -17.17 -7.39
N CYS A 101 5.78 -16.05 -7.10
CA CYS A 101 4.33 -16.03 -6.95
C CYS A 101 3.62 -16.26 -8.29
N SER A 102 4.14 -15.72 -9.41
CA SER A 102 3.56 -15.95 -10.73
C SER A 102 3.67 -17.41 -11.12
N TRP A 103 4.86 -18.01 -10.93
CA TRP A 103 5.08 -19.43 -11.16
C TRP A 103 4.11 -20.28 -10.32
N MET A 104 3.98 -19.99 -9.02
CA MET A 104 3.05 -20.70 -8.14
C MET A 104 1.60 -20.60 -8.62
N LEU A 105 1.13 -19.41 -9.01
CA LEU A 105 -0.23 -19.21 -9.53
C LEU A 105 -0.48 -19.96 -10.85
N THR A 106 0.50 -19.97 -11.75
CA THR A 106 0.40 -20.73 -13.00
C THR A 106 0.40 -22.24 -12.77
N ARG A 107 1.22 -22.72 -11.84
CA ARG A 107 1.44 -24.15 -11.63
C ARG A 107 0.37 -24.81 -10.78
N PHE A 108 -0.07 -24.16 -9.71
CA PHE A 108 -0.94 -24.75 -8.69
C PHE A 108 -2.39 -24.21 -8.71
N PHE A 109 -2.63 -23.05 -9.32
CA PHE A 109 -3.94 -22.38 -9.30
C PHE A 109 -4.53 -22.13 -10.70
N SER A 110 -3.96 -22.78 -11.73
CA SER A 110 -4.41 -22.75 -13.12
C SER A 110 -4.63 -21.34 -13.69
N GLN A 111 -3.88 -20.35 -13.19
CA GLN A 111 -3.92 -18.99 -13.72
C GLN A 111 -3.13 -18.91 -15.02
N SER A 112 -3.60 -18.13 -15.99
CA SER A 112 -2.77 -17.83 -17.17
C SER A 112 -1.51 -17.09 -16.75
N ALA A 113 -0.41 -17.25 -17.49
CA ALA A 113 0.85 -16.59 -17.15
C ALA A 113 0.73 -15.06 -17.12
N GLU A 114 -0.08 -14.48 -18.02
CA GLU A 114 -0.36 -13.05 -18.04
C GLU A 114 -1.16 -12.62 -16.79
N THR A 115 -2.18 -13.41 -16.42
CA THR A 115 -2.99 -13.18 -15.22
C THR A 115 -2.13 -13.26 -13.96
N ALA A 116 -1.24 -14.26 -13.88
CA ALA A 116 -0.37 -14.48 -12.75
C ALA A 116 0.63 -13.33 -12.55
N VAL A 117 1.30 -12.87 -13.61
CA VAL A 117 2.23 -11.72 -13.55
C VAL A 117 1.49 -10.45 -13.14
N LEU A 118 0.31 -10.20 -13.72
CA LEU A 118 -0.49 -9.02 -13.40
C LEU A 118 -1.03 -9.07 -11.96
N ALA A 119 -1.47 -10.24 -11.49
CA ALA A 119 -2.00 -10.46 -10.15
C ALA A 119 -0.93 -10.35 -9.06
N THR A 120 0.32 -10.72 -9.35
CA THR A 120 1.40 -10.69 -8.34
C THR A 120 2.11 -9.35 -8.27
N SER A 121 2.01 -8.50 -9.30
CA SER A 121 2.53 -7.13 -9.30
C SER A 121 2.01 -6.32 -8.09
N PRO A 122 2.88 -5.93 -7.13
CA PRO A 122 2.43 -5.29 -5.89
C PRO A 122 2.17 -3.78 -6.06
N GLY A 123 1.04 -3.27 -5.58
CA GLY A 123 0.79 -1.82 -5.51
C GLY A 123 0.48 -1.11 -6.84
N ALA A 124 0.29 -1.87 -7.93
CA ALA A 124 0.01 -1.33 -9.26
C ALA A 124 -1.40 -1.70 -9.76
N LEU A 125 -2.38 -1.91 -8.88
CA LEU A 125 -3.71 -2.42 -9.24
C LEU A 125 -4.36 -1.67 -10.40
N ALA A 126 -4.39 -0.34 -10.34
CA ALA A 126 -4.96 0.48 -11.43
C ALA A 126 -4.21 0.29 -12.75
N TYR A 127 -2.89 0.10 -12.71
CA TYR A 127 -2.06 -0.13 -13.89
C TYR A 127 -2.25 -1.55 -14.44
N SER A 128 -2.21 -2.58 -13.59
CA SER A 128 -2.48 -3.97 -13.97
C SER A 128 -3.87 -4.15 -14.58
N LEU A 129 -4.89 -3.52 -14.01
CA LEU A 129 -6.25 -3.54 -14.56
C LEU A 129 -6.35 -2.75 -15.88
N GLY A 130 -5.60 -1.66 -16.03
CA GLY A 130 -5.51 -0.93 -17.30
C GLY A 130 -4.91 -1.80 -18.42
N ILE A 131 -3.88 -2.58 -18.12
CA ILE A 131 -3.31 -3.56 -19.05
C ILE A 131 -4.32 -4.68 -19.35
N ALA A 132 -4.99 -5.22 -18.31
CA ALA A 132 -5.96 -6.30 -18.45
C ALA A 132 -7.22 -5.89 -19.24
N ALA A 133 -7.63 -4.62 -19.14
CA ALA A 133 -8.70 -4.06 -19.97
C ALA A 133 -8.37 -4.09 -21.47
N GLY A 134 -7.09 -4.14 -21.84
CA GLY A 134 -6.62 -4.38 -23.21
C GLY A 134 -6.67 -5.85 -23.65
N GLY A 135 -7.30 -6.74 -22.87
CA GLY A 135 -7.45 -8.17 -23.17
C GLY A 135 -6.31 -9.08 -22.69
N ILE A 136 -5.45 -8.60 -21.79
CA ILE A 136 -4.29 -9.35 -21.28
C ILE A 136 -4.61 -9.93 -19.89
N GLY A 137 -4.95 -11.21 -19.82
CA GLY A 137 -5.26 -11.91 -18.57
C GLY A 137 -6.68 -11.68 -18.05
N ASP A 138 -7.06 -12.40 -17.00
CA ASP A 138 -8.38 -12.30 -16.38
C ASP A 138 -8.44 -11.17 -15.35
N ILE A 139 -9.19 -10.11 -15.69
CA ILE A 139 -9.45 -8.94 -14.85
C ILE A 139 -9.97 -9.35 -13.47
N ARG A 140 -10.86 -10.34 -13.39
CA ARG A 140 -11.48 -10.75 -12.12
C ARG A 140 -10.46 -11.40 -11.21
N SER A 141 -9.69 -12.35 -11.72
CA SER A 141 -8.66 -13.04 -10.94
C SER A 141 -7.57 -12.08 -10.46
N ILE A 142 -7.12 -11.15 -11.30
CA ILE A 142 -6.17 -10.09 -10.91
C ILE A 142 -6.73 -9.25 -9.77
N LEU A 143 -7.98 -8.79 -9.91
CA LEU A 143 -8.64 -7.96 -8.91
C LEU A 143 -8.79 -8.70 -7.58
N VAL A 144 -9.23 -9.96 -7.60
CA VAL A 144 -9.46 -10.75 -6.38
C VAL A 144 -8.14 -11.03 -5.67
N ILE A 145 -7.13 -11.54 -6.38
CA ILE A 145 -5.85 -11.94 -5.79
C ILE A 145 -5.15 -10.73 -5.16
N GLN A 146 -5.10 -9.59 -5.87
CA GLN A 146 -4.45 -8.40 -5.34
C GLN A 146 -5.17 -7.83 -4.11
N ASN A 147 -6.51 -7.79 -4.11
CA ASN A 147 -7.27 -7.21 -3.01
C ASN A 147 -7.31 -8.11 -1.77
N ILE A 148 -7.50 -9.42 -1.92
CA ILE A 148 -7.43 -10.35 -0.79
C ILE A 148 -6.03 -10.32 -0.18
N ARG A 149 -4.97 -10.39 -1.00
CA ARG A 149 -3.59 -10.25 -0.52
C ARG A 149 -3.40 -8.93 0.22
N LEU A 150 -3.85 -7.81 -0.36
CA LEU A 150 -3.73 -6.49 0.27
C LEU A 150 -4.45 -6.43 1.61
N LEU A 151 -5.66 -6.99 1.70
CA LEU A 151 -6.40 -7.08 2.95
C LEU A 151 -5.62 -7.92 3.97
N LEU A 152 -5.16 -9.12 3.61
CA LEU A 152 -4.38 -10.01 4.48
C LEU A 152 -3.10 -9.36 4.97
N VAL A 153 -2.33 -8.70 4.09
CA VAL A 153 -1.12 -7.96 4.48
C VAL A 153 -1.51 -6.84 5.45
N THR A 154 -2.54 -6.05 5.13
CA THR A 154 -2.93 -4.90 5.95
C THR A 154 -3.42 -5.31 7.34
N THR A 155 -4.10 -6.45 7.44
CA THR A 155 -4.69 -6.91 8.70
C THR A 155 -3.73 -7.77 9.49
N LEU A 156 -3.08 -8.78 8.89
CA LEU A 156 -2.28 -9.78 9.60
C LEU A 156 -0.84 -9.33 9.86
N LEU A 157 -0.22 -8.57 8.95
CA LEU A 157 1.19 -8.19 9.09
C LEU A 157 1.48 -7.40 10.38
N PRO A 158 0.65 -6.42 10.79
CA PRO A 158 0.85 -5.73 12.06
C PRO A 158 0.87 -6.67 13.27
N PHE A 159 -0.05 -7.66 13.32
CA PHE A 159 -0.06 -8.65 14.39
C PHE A 159 1.15 -9.58 14.35
N ILE A 160 1.60 -9.96 13.16
CA ILE A 160 2.82 -10.78 13.01
C ILE A 160 4.02 -10.01 13.56
N LEU A 161 4.15 -8.72 13.23
CA LEU A 161 5.27 -7.91 13.70
C LEU A 161 5.26 -7.73 15.23
N ASP A 162 4.09 -7.47 15.80
CA ASP A 162 3.92 -7.26 17.24
C ASP A 162 4.18 -8.56 18.05
N ASN A 163 3.66 -9.70 17.60
CA ASN A 163 3.78 -10.98 18.33
C ASN A 163 5.13 -11.68 18.15
N PHE A 164 5.82 -11.48 17.03
CA PHE A 164 7.11 -12.12 16.77
C PHE A 164 8.29 -11.34 17.37
N GLY A 165 8.03 -10.33 18.21
CA GLY A 165 9.05 -9.62 18.96
C GLY A 165 9.99 -8.79 18.08
N PHE A 166 9.51 -8.35 16.90
CA PHE A 166 10.29 -7.42 16.09
C PHE A 166 10.44 -6.10 16.87
N GLU A 167 11.68 -5.64 17.04
CA GLU A 167 11.95 -4.38 17.72
C GLU A 167 11.11 -3.25 17.09
N LEU A 168 10.33 -2.54 17.91
CA LEU A 168 9.66 -1.31 17.51
C LEU A 168 10.71 -0.29 17.09
N GLY A 169 10.37 0.56 16.12
CA GLY A 169 11.31 1.59 15.70
C GLY A 169 11.58 2.60 16.82
N LYS A 170 12.83 3.04 16.94
CA LYS A 170 13.30 3.91 18.04
C LYS A 170 12.91 5.38 17.89
N THR A 171 11.87 5.72 17.11
CA THR A 171 11.50 7.12 16.87
C THR A 171 10.79 7.76 18.08
N ASN A 172 11.52 7.95 19.17
CA ASN A 172 11.12 8.68 20.38
C ASN A 172 11.27 10.20 20.21
N ILE A 173 10.80 10.77 19.12
CA ILE A 173 10.69 12.23 19.01
C ILE A 173 9.29 12.60 19.50
N ALA A 174 9.20 13.44 20.53
CA ALA A 174 7.94 14.04 20.94
C ALA A 174 7.27 14.65 19.71
N VAL A 175 6.24 13.99 19.20
CA VAL A 175 5.60 14.37 17.95
C VAL A 175 4.77 15.60 18.24
N ILE A 176 5.32 16.79 17.96
CA ILE A 176 4.53 18.01 17.91
C ILE A 176 3.46 17.77 16.84
N THR A 177 2.20 17.73 17.25
CA THR A 177 1.05 17.59 16.34
C THR A 177 0.28 18.89 16.33
N GLY A 178 -0.19 19.30 15.15
CA GLY A 178 -1.10 20.45 15.04
C GLY A 178 -0.44 21.83 14.88
N GLY A 179 0.81 21.90 14.39
CA GLY A 179 1.37 23.17 13.93
C GLY A 179 0.57 23.74 12.75
N SER A 180 0.22 25.03 12.79
CA SER A 180 -0.53 25.72 11.71
C SER A 180 0.13 25.57 10.33
N GLY A 181 1.46 25.46 10.28
CA GLY A 181 2.23 25.17 9.06
C GLY A 181 1.86 23.85 8.40
N SER A 182 1.50 22.81 9.16
CA SER A 182 1.13 21.50 8.60
C SER A 182 -0.19 21.54 7.81
N ILE A 183 -1.15 22.37 8.23
CA ILE A 183 -2.43 22.57 7.54
C ILE A 183 -2.21 23.33 6.24
N ILE A 184 -1.36 24.37 6.27
CA ILE A 184 -1.01 25.15 5.09
C ILE A 184 -0.37 24.24 4.03
N VAL A 185 0.58 23.38 4.42
CA VAL A 185 1.17 22.40 3.52
C VAL A 185 0.13 21.47 2.92
N ILE A 186 -0.81 20.93 3.73
CA ILE A 186 -1.88 20.07 3.21
C ILE A 186 -2.69 20.77 2.12
N LEU A 187 -3.08 22.03 2.35
CA LEU A 187 -3.84 22.81 1.38
C LEU A 187 -3.05 23.05 0.09
N ILE A 188 -1.78 23.44 0.20
CA ILE A 188 -0.90 23.61 -0.97
C ILE A 188 -0.75 22.28 -1.71
N SER A 189 -0.53 21.18 -0.99
CA SER A 189 -0.39 19.84 -1.57
C SER A 189 -1.66 19.35 -2.26
N LEU A 190 -2.85 19.73 -1.79
CA LEU A 190 -4.10 19.45 -2.50
C LEU A 190 -4.17 20.17 -3.84
N VAL A 191 -3.87 21.48 -3.86
CA VAL A 191 -3.89 22.31 -5.08
C VAL A 191 -2.87 21.79 -6.10
N VAL A 192 -1.62 21.58 -5.67
CA VAL A 192 -0.55 21.04 -6.52
C VAL A 192 -0.87 19.62 -6.95
N GLY A 193 -1.46 18.80 -6.06
CA GLY A 193 -1.88 17.43 -6.34
C GLY A 193 -2.91 17.35 -7.47
N VAL A 194 -3.87 18.28 -7.53
CA VAL A 194 -4.83 18.40 -8.64
C VAL A 194 -4.10 18.68 -9.96
N SER A 195 -3.17 19.64 -9.96
CA SER A 195 -2.40 20.00 -11.16
C SER A 195 -1.56 18.81 -11.68
N ILE A 196 -0.86 18.12 -10.78
CA ILE A 196 0.01 16.98 -11.13
C ILE A 196 -0.81 15.73 -11.50
N SER A 197 -2.02 15.58 -10.97
CA SER A 197 -2.89 14.44 -11.32
C SER A 197 -3.19 14.35 -12.83
N ARG A 198 -3.07 15.47 -13.57
CA ARG A 198 -3.22 15.53 -15.03
C ARG A 198 -2.15 14.71 -15.77
N TRP A 199 -0.99 14.49 -15.16
CA TRP A 199 0.11 13.72 -15.75
C TRP A 199 -0.04 12.20 -15.54
N LYS A 200 -1.18 11.74 -15.04
CA LYS A 200 -1.48 10.32 -14.80
C LYS A 200 -0.45 9.60 -13.92
N ILE A 201 0.24 10.35 -13.06
CA ILE A 201 1.20 9.80 -12.10
C ILE A 201 0.42 9.04 -11.02
N PRO A 202 0.78 7.77 -10.74
CA PRO A 202 0.15 6.98 -9.68
C PRO A 202 0.34 7.65 -8.32
N ALA A 203 -0.69 7.63 -7.48
CA ALA A 203 -0.65 8.18 -6.13
C ALA A 203 -0.16 9.65 -6.04
N SER A 204 -0.45 10.48 -7.06
CA SER A 204 0.04 11.86 -7.17
C SER A 204 -0.17 12.68 -5.89
N PHE A 205 -1.35 12.60 -5.26
CA PHE A 205 -1.68 13.33 -4.03
C PHE A 205 -0.82 12.92 -2.83
N LEU A 206 -0.46 11.63 -2.73
CA LEU A 206 0.43 11.13 -1.69
C LEU A 206 1.87 11.59 -1.93
N ILE A 207 2.36 11.45 -3.17
CA ILE A 207 3.72 11.87 -3.56
C ILE A 207 3.89 13.37 -3.33
N VAL A 208 2.93 14.18 -3.78
CA VAL A 208 2.98 15.65 -3.62
C VAL A 208 2.94 16.06 -2.17
N GLY A 209 2.07 15.44 -1.35
CA GLY A 209 2.05 15.68 0.09
C GLY A 209 3.39 15.37 0.75
N MET A 210 3.99 14.24 0.40
CA MET A 210 5.27 13.79 0.96
C MET A 210 6.42 14.72 0.56
N VAL A 211 6.51 15.09 -0.72
CA VAL A 211 7.59 15.96 -1.24
C VAL A 211 7.47 17.37 -0.67
N LEU A 212 6.28 17.99 -0.74
CA LEU A 212 6.12 19.36 -0.25
C LEU A 212 6.27 19.46 1.27
N SER A 213 5.72 18.50 2.02
CA SER A 213 5.93 18.44 3.46
C SER A 213 7.39 18.19 3.81
N GLY A 214 8.08 17.30 3.10
CA GLY A 214 9.51 17.05 3.29
C GLY A 214 10.38 18.26 3.02
N ILE A 215 10.13 19.00 1.94
CA ILE A 215 10.82 20.28 1.66
C ILE A 215 10.53 21.29 2.77
N GLY A 216 9.28 21.43 3.21
CA GLY A 216 8.90 22.35 4.28
C GLY A 216 9.61 22.05 5.61
N HIS A 217 9.72 20.77 5.98
CA HIS A 217 10.41 20.33 7.19
C HIS A 217 11.94 20.45 7.06
N TYR A 218 12.49 20.12 5.90
CA TYR A 218 13.93 20.26 5.62
C TYR A 218 14.40 21.72 5.73
N LEU A 219 13.61 22.65 5.19
CA LEU A 219 13.86 24.09 5.26
C LEU A 219 13.53 24.69 6.64
N GLY A 220 12.91 23.94 7.55
CA GLY A 220 12.47 24.43 8.85
C GLY A 220 11.27 25.38 8.79
N LEU A 221 10.54 25.43 7.67
CA LEU A 221 9.33 26.25 7.49
C LEU A 221 8.12 25.66 8.21
N VAL A 222 8.14 24.36 8.49
CA VAL A 222 7.03 23.61 9.07
C VAL A 222 7.55 22.78 10.22
N ILE A 223 6.86 22.86 11.35
CA ILE A 223 7.19 22.12 12.56
C ILE A 223 6.02 21.20 12.88
N GLY A 224 6.34 19.93 13.12
CA GLY A 224 5.38 18.94 13.57
C GLY A 224 4.55 18.30 12.46
N ARG A 225 3.79 17.29 12.84
CA ARG A 225 2.99 16.48 11.92
C ARG A 225 1.57 17.04 11.78
N PRO A 226 0.86 16.68 10.69
CA PRO A 226 -0.58 16.87 10.63
C PRO A 226 -1.29 16.41 11.91
N PRO A 227 -2.39 17.07 12.33
CA PRO A 227 -3.18 16.64 13.47
C PRO A 227 -3.48 15.14 13.45
N SER A 228 -3.30 14.46 14.58
CA SER A 228 -3.50 13.01 14.70
C SER A 228 -4.90 12.57 14.26
N GLY A 229 -5.92 13.39 14.55
CA GLY A 229 -7.29 13.17 14.07
C GLY A 229 -7.40 13.14 12.53
N LEU A 230 -6.70 14.02 11.82
CA LEU A 230 -6.70 14.00 10.36
C LEU A 230 -5.98 12.76 9.80
N ILE A 231 -4.88 12.35 10.42
CA ILE A 231 -4.15 11.13 10.04
C ILE A 231 -5.05 9.91 10.27
N PHE A 232 -5.72 9.84 11.42
CA PHE A 232 -6.68 8.78 11.75
C PHE A 232 -7.81 8.71 10.72
N MET A 233 -8.41 9.85 10.36
CA MET A 233 -9.43 9.93 9.31
C MET A 233 -8.87 9.51 7.94
N GLY A 234 -7.64 9.92 7.61
CA GLY A 234 -6.97 9.52 6.37
C GLY A 234 -6.82 8.00 6.27
N PHE A 235 -6.39 7.34 7.34
CA PHE A 235 -6.30 5.88 7.38
C PHE A 235 -7.66 5.18 7.42
N ALA A 236 -8.66 5.75 8.10
CA ALA A 236 -10.02 5.21 8.10
C ALA A 236 -10.67 5.25 6.70
N VAL A 237 -10.50 6.36 5.96
CA VAL A 237 -10.96 6.48 4.56
C VAL A 237 -10.22 5.48 3.67
N THR A 238 -8.90 5.38 3.85
CA THR A 238 -8.06 4.47 3.08
C THR A 238 -8.45 3.00 3.31
N GLY A 239 -8.66 2.58 4.55
CA GLY A 239 -9.07 1.21 4.85
C GLY A 239 -10.48 0.94 4.33
N SER A 240 -11.39 1.91 4.46
CA SER A 240 -12.72 1.84 3.85
C SER A 240 -12.66 1.62 2.33
N MET A 241 -11.72 2.25 1.63
CA MET A 241 -11.52 2.00 0.20
C MET A 241 -11.04 0.57 -0.09
N ILE A 242 -10.14 0.02 0.71
CA ILE A 242 -9.69 -1.37 0.57
C ILE A 242 -10.89 -2.31 0.70
N GLY A 243 -11.73 -2.08 1.72
CA GLY A 243 -12.94 -2.87 1.94
C GLY A 243 -13.97 -2.71 0.84
N ALA A 244 -14.21 -1.48 0.37
CA ALA A 244 -15.23 -1.20 -0.64
C ALA A 244 -14.95 -1.87 -1.99
N ARG A 245 -13.70 -2.23 -2.29
CA ARG A 245 -13.35 -2.96 -3.53
C ARG A 245 -14.02 -4.33 -3.62
N PHE A 246 -14.34 -4.96 -2.48
CA PHE A 246 -15.04 -6.25 -2.46
C PHE A 246 -16.50 -6.16 -2.88
N SER A 247 -17.12 -4.97 -2.86
CA SER A 247 -18.52 -4.78 -3.27
C SER A 247 -18.77 -5.18 -4.73
N SER A 248 -17.77 -4.95 -5.59
CA SER A 248 -17.80 -5.26 -7.02
C SER A 248 -17.49 -6.71 -7.39
N ILE A 249 -17.11 -7.56 -6.43
CA ILE A 249 -16.62 -8.91 -6.68
C ILE A 249 -17.69 -9.95 -6.30
N PRO A 250 -17.97 -10.96 -7.14
CA PRO A 250 -18.89 -12.01 -6.77
C PRO A 250 -18.26 -12.94 -5.71
N LEU A 251 -19.06 -13.35 -4.71
CA LEU A 251 -18.61 -14.20 -3.60
C LEU A 251 -17.98 -15.52 -4.06
N ASN A 252 -18.44 -16.07 -5.18
CA ASN A 252 -17.88 -17.30 -5.74
C ASN A 252 -16.42 -17.11 -6.19
N ASP A 253 -16.09 -15.97 -6.81
CA ASP A 253 -14.72 -15.67 -7.22
C ASP A 253 -13.82 -15.44 -6.00
N LEU A 254 -14.35 -14.82 -4.93
CA LEU A 254 -13.65 -14.71 -3.64
C LEU A 254 -13.30 -16.08 -3.07
N LYS A 255 -14.28 -16.97 -2.92
CA LYS A 255 -14.08 -18.30 -2.36
C LYS A 255 -13.08 -19.12 -3.19
N ARG A 256 -13.23 -19.10 -4.52
CA ARG A 256 -12.36 -19.83 -5.44
C ARG A 256 -10.90 -19.40 -5.36
N LEU A 257 -10.65 -18.10 -5.18
CA LEU A 257 -9.29 -17.53 -5.22
C LEU A 257 -8.72 -17.20 -3.84
N LEU A 258 -9.47 -17.45 -2.76
CA LEU A 258 -9.03 -17.19 -1.39
C LEU A 258 -7.72 -17.92 -1.08
N LEU A 259 -7.65 -19.21 -1.38
CA LEU A 259 -6.46 -20.02 -1.13
C LEU A 259 -5.27 -19.52 -1.96
N ALA A 260 -5.47 -19.23 -3.24
CA ALA A 260 -4.44 -18.67 -4.11
C ALA A 260 -3.88 -17.36 -3.53
N SER A 261 -4.76 -16.47 -3.09
CA SER A 261 -4.40 -15.17 -2.51
C SER A 261 -3.67 -15.31 -1.18
N PHE A 262 -4.09 -16.25 -0.34
CA PHE A 262 -3.43 -16.57 0.92
C PHE A 262 -2.02 -17.16 0.70
N CYS A 263 -1.87 -18.09 -0.23
CA CYS A 263 -0.56 -18.62 -0.60
C CYS A 263 0.35 -17.52 -1.16
N VAL A 264 -0.18 -16.59 -1.98
CA VAL A 264 0.59 -15.44 -2.45
C VAL A 264 1.01 -14.55 -1.29
N PHE A 265 0.11 -14.26 -0.34
CA PHE A 265 0.44 -13.52 0.88
C PHE A 265 1.60 -14.18 1.65
N VAL A 266 1.49 -15.47 1.95
CA VAL A 266 2.52 -16.21 2.71
C VAL A 266 3.85 -16.26 1.95
N LEU A 267 3.85 -16.71 0.69
CA LEU A 267 5.08 -16.86 -0.09
C LEU A 267 5.80 -15.52 -0.27
N SER A 268 5.04 -14.48 -0.59
CA SER A 268 5.61 -13.16 -0.81
C SER A 268 6.09 -12.49 0.49
N GLY A 269 5.43 -12.75 1.62
CA GLY A 269 5.90 -12.36 2.95
C GLY A 269 7.18 -13.07 3.35
N LEU A 270 7.26 -14.39 3.17
CA LEU A 270 8.48 -15.16 3.46
C LEU A 270 9.67 -14.72 2.62
N LEU A 271 9.47 -14.52 1.31
CA LEU A 271 10.52 -14.01 0.44
C LEU A 271 10.94 -12.59 0.84
N ALA A 272 9.99 -11.70 1.14
CA ALA A 272 10.32 -10.36 1.62
C ALA A 272 11.15 -10.40 2.91
N LEU A 273 10.85 -11.32 3.84
CA LEU A 273 11.62 -11.52 5.06
C LEU A 273 13.05 -12.02 4.76
N VAL A 274 13.20 -13.00 3.86
CA VAL A 274 14.51 -13.52 3.43
C VAL A 274 15.41 -12.40 2.88
N PHE A 275 14.87 -11.50 2.07
CA PHE A 275 15.62 -10.35 1.56
C PHE A 275 15.82 -9.24 2.59
N ALA A 276 14.91 -9.11 3.57
CA ALA A 276 14.99 -8.08 4.60
C ALA A 276 16.09 -8.34 5.65
N VAL A 277 16.30 -9.59 6.04
CA VAL A 277 17.28 -9.99 7.06
C VAL A 277 18.71 -9.49 6.80
N PRO A 278 19.32 -9.73 5.61
CA PRO A 278 20.69 -9.26 5.36
C PRO A 278 20.78 -7.73 5.36
N VAL A 279 19.77 -7.05 4.81
CA VAL A 279 19.76 -5.58 4.71
C VAL A 279 19.60 -4.93 6.08
N ALA A 280 18.75 -5.49 6.95
CA ALA A 280 18.60 -5.02 8.32
C ALA A 280 19.93 -5.07 9.09
N LYS A 281 20.72 -6.13 8.89
CA LYS A 281 22.07 -6.26 9.47
C LYS A 281 23.06 -5.26 8.88
N ILE A 282 23.08 -5.10 7.56
CA ILE A 282 23.99 -4.17 6.87
C ILE A 282 23.73 -2.72 7.29
N LEU A 283 22.46 -2.35 7.40
CA LEU A 283 22.04 -0.98 7.72
C LEU A 283 21.89 -0.72 9.22
N ASN A 284 22.02 -1.75 10.06
CA ASN A 284 21.82 -1.67 11.51
C ASN A 284 20.48 -1.01 11.90
N VAL A 285 19.41 -1.42 11.23
CA VAL A 285 18.04 -0.95 11.48
C VAL A 285 17.12 -2.12 11.87
N PRO A 286 15.99 -1.87 12.56
CA PRO A 286 15.08 -2.94 12.98
C PRO A 286 14.61 -3.79 11.79
N TYR A 287 14.64 -5.12 11.95
CA TYR A 287 14.20 -6.06 10.91
C TYR A 287 12.77 -5.77 10.41
N GLY A 288 11.88 -5.38 11.34
CA GLY A 288 10.49 -5.06 11.01
C GLY A 288 10.38 -3.85 10.07
N GLN A 289 11.27 -2.86 10.17
CA GLN A 289 11.27 -1.70 9.26
C GLN A 289 11.57 -2.12 7.81
N ILE A 290 12.61 -2.93 7.60
CA ILE A 290 12.94 -3.43 6.26
C ILE A 290 11.85 -4.38 5.75
N PHE A 291 11.34 -5.25 6.63
CA PHE A 291 10.29 -6.19 6.25
C PHE A 291 9.02 -5.46 5.80
N VAL A 292 8.58 -4.42 6.54
CA VAL A 292 7.46 -3.56 6.13
C VAL A 292 7.76 -2.89 4.78
N ALA A 293 8.97 -2.36 4.58
CA ALA A 293 9.36 -1.73 3.32
C ALA A 293 9.35 -2.69 2.12
N TYR A 294 9.63 -3.98 2.35
CA TYR A 294 9.72 -4.99 1.30
C TYR A 294 8.40 -5.74 1.09
N ALA A 295 7.54 -5.76 2.10
CA ALA A 295 6.27 -6.46 2.08
C ALA A 295 5.37 -5.95 0.93
N PRO A 296 4.72 -6.86 0.19
CA PRO A 296 3.95 -6.54 -1.01
C PRO A 296 2.52 -6.06 -0.69
N GLY A 297 2.41 -4.96 0.05
CA GLY A 297 1.14 -4.25 0.25
C GLY A 297 1.11 -2.86 -0.38
N GLY A 298 0.01 -2.12 -0.21
CA GLY A 298 -0.16 -0.77 -0.76
C GLY A 298 0.64 0.27 0.02
N VAL A 299 1.10 1.34 -0.65
CA VAL A 299 1.87 2.44 -0.01
C VAL A 299 1.14 2.96 1.22
N GLU A 300 -0.18 3.07 1.09
CA GLU A 300 -1.09 3.55 2.12
C GLU A 300 -1.12 2.67 3.38
N ALA A 301 -1.03 1.34 3.22
CA ALA A 301 -1.05 0.42 4.34
C ALA A 301 0.30 0.36 5.05
N MET A 302 1.38 0.42 4.27
CA MET A 302 2.74 0.41 4.79
C MET A 302 3.08 1.71 5.50
N ALA A 303 2.53 2.83 5.03
CA ALA A 303 2.59 4.11 5.72
C ALA A 303 1.93 4.06 7.11
N ALA A 304 0.76 3.43 7.21
CA ALA A 304 0.07 3.25 8.49
C ALA A 304 0.89 2.38 9.46
N MET A 305 1.43 1.26 8.97
CA MET A 305 2.25 0.39 9.79
C MET A 305 3.56 1.05 10.22
N ALA A 306 4.22 1.79 9.34
CA ALA A 306 5.44 2.51 9.71
C ALA A 306 5.18 3.51 10.83
N LEU A 307 4.10 4.29 10.73
CA LEU A 307 3.71 5.23 11.78
C LEU A 307 3.26 4.52 13.07
N ALA A 308 2.51 3.42 12.96
CA ALA A 308 1.98 2.70 14.13
C ALA A 308 3.05 1.93 14.90
N LEU A 309 4.05 1.37 14.20
CA LEU A 309 5.13 0.57 14.79
C LEU A 309 6.40 1.40 15.07
N GLY A 310 6.33 2.72 14.90
CA GLY A 310 7.43 3.65 15.17
C GLY A 310 8.62 3.53 14.21
N TYR A 311 8.45 2.89 13.06
CA TYR A 311 9.48 2.80 12.02
C TYR A 311 9.65 4.13 11.29
N ASP A 312 10.79 4.31 10.63
CA ASP A 312 11.05 5.49 9.79
C ASP A 312 10.07 5.53 8.60
N PRO A 313 9.08 6.45 8.60
CA PRO A 313 8.10 6.53 7.53
C PRO A 313 8.68 7.04 6.22
N ALA A 314 9.76 7.85 6.27
CA ALA A 314 10.43 8.35 5.07
C ALA A 314 11.17 7.21 4.35
N PHE A 315 11.86 6.35 5.11
CA PHE A 315 12.47 5.13 4.59
C PHE A 315 11.43 4.24 3.91
N VAL A 316 10.36 3.87 4.62
CA VAL A 316 9.31 2.97 4.11
C VAL A 316 8.62 3.56 2.88
N ALA A 317 8.24 4.85 2.92
CA ALA A 317 7.58 5.51 1.80
C ALA A 317 8.47 5.56 0.55
N THR A 318 9.77 5.87 0.71
CA THR A 318 10.73 5.89 -0.40
C THR A 318 10.83 4.53 -1.08
N HIS A 319 10.90 3.44 -0.30
CA HIS A 319 10.94 2.07 -0.82
C HIS A 319 9.68 1.72 -1.62
N HIS A 320 8.50 2.06 -1.11
CA HIS A 320 7.27 1.74 -1.82
C HIS A 320 7.06 2.58 -3.08
N LEU A 321 7.47 3.85 -3.07
CA LEU A 321 7.45 4.69 -4.27
C LEU A 321 8.43 4.18 -5.32
N PHE A 322 9.66 3.87 -4.92
CA PHE A 322 10.66 3.28 -5.80
C PHE A 322 10.13 1.98 -6.43
N ARG A 323 9.53 1.09 -5.63
CA ARG A 323 8.89 -0.13 -6.13
C ARG A 323 7.82 0.15 -7.16
N ILE A 324 6.95 1.16 -6.95
CA ILE A 324 5.93 1.53 -7.94
C ILE A 324 6.60 1.91 -9.26
N PHE A 325 7.61 2.79 -9.23
CA PHE A 325 8.34 3.18 -10.44
C PHE A 325 9.00 1.99 -11.14
N LEU A 326 9.64 1.09 -10.37
CA LEU A 326 10.20 -0.15 -10.92
C LEU A 326 9.13 -0.97 -11.64
N LEU A 327 7.95 -1.17 -11.05
CA LEU A 327 6.90 -1.97 -11.65
C LEU A 327 6.34 -1.36 -12.93
N PHE A 328 6.26 -0.03 -13.03
CA PHE A 328 5.88 0.62 -14.28
C PHE A 328 6.83 0.28 -15.43
N LEU A 329 8.13 0.16 -15.15
CA LEU A 329 9.16 -0.21 -16.12
C LEU A 329 9.23 -1.71 -16.39
N PHE A 330 9.19 -2.54 -15.33
CA PHE A 330 9.41 -3.99 -15.42
C PHE A 330 8.17 -4.78 -15.84
N LEU A 331 6.96 -4.33 -15.49
CA LEU A 331 5.73 -5.08 -15.79
C LEU A 331 5.52 -5.30 -17.31
N PRO A 332 5.68 -4.28 -18.19
CA PRO A 332 5.62 -4.50 -19.63
C PRO A 332 6.68 -5.48 -20.15
N ALA A 333 7.89 -5.43 -19.60
CA ALA A 333 8.97 -6.34 -19.98
C ALA A 333 8.66 -7.79 -19.58
N SER A 334 8.17 -8.01 -18.35
CA SER A 334 7.76 -9.33 -17.88
C SER A 334 6.66 -9.96 -18.76
N LEU A 335 5.68 -9.16 -19.20
CA LEU A 335 4.62 -9.63 -20.11
C LEU A 335 5.15 -9.96 -21.50
N ARG A 336 6.15 -9.22 -22.02
CA ARG A 336 6.81 -9.55 -23.29
C ARG A 336 7.55 -10.88 -23.20
N ILE A 337 8.28 -11.13 -22.12
CA ILE A 337 8.99 -12.39 -21.87
C ILE A 337 8.01 -13.57 -21.84
N VAL A 338 6.90 -13.44 -21.10
CA VAL A 338 5.84 -14.47 -21.06
C VAL A 338 5.30 -14.78 -22.45
N LYS A 339 5.03 -13.76 -23.27
CA LYS A 339 4.57 -13.94 -24.66
C LYS A 339 5.62 -14.64 -25.54
N MET A 340 6.90 -14.35 -25.35
CA MET A 340 7.99 -14.99 -26.10
C MET A 340 8.12 -16.48 -25.77
N ILE A 341 8.11 -16.82 -24.47
CA ILE A 341 8.20 -18.22 -24.00
C ILE A 341 7.01 -19.04 -24.55
N ARG A 342 5.80 -18.47 -24.52
CA ARG A 342 4.60 -19.14 -25.05
C ARG A 342 4.65 -19.35 -26.56
N LYS A 343 5.23 -18.44 -27.34
CA LYS A 343 5.40 -18.62 -28.79
C LYS A 343 6.36 -19.74 -29.16
N GLN A 344 7.28 -20.10 -28.27
CA GLN A 344 8.27 -21.17 -28.48
C GLN A 344 7.75 -22.56 -28.07
N GLN A 345 6.62 -22.64 -27.38
CA GLN A 345 5.91 -23.90 -27.08
C GLN A 345 4.68 -24.02 -28.00
N PRO A 346 4.82 -24.54 -29.23
CA PRO A 346 3.64 -24.86 -30.03
C PRO A 346 2.81 -25.90 -29.28
N VAL A 347 1.50 -25.67 -29.23
CA VAL A 347 0.52 -26.56 -28.61
C VAL A 347 0.66 -27.93 -29.26
N SER A 348 1.16 -28.91 -28.51
CA SER A 348 1.13 -30.34 -28.86
C SER A 348 -0.22 -30.94 -28.50
#